data_AF-A0A6G0WA97-F1
#
_entry.id   AF-A0A6G0WA97-F1
#
_cell.length_a   1.000
_cell.length_b   1.000
_cell.length_c   1.000
_cell.angle_alpha   90.00
_cell.angle_beta   90.00
_cell.angle_gamma   90.00
#
_symmetry.space_group_name_H-M   'P 1'
#
loop_
_entity.id
_entity.type
_entity.pdbx_description
1 polymer ?
#
loop_
_entity_poly.entity_id
_entity_poly.type
_entity_poly.pdbx_seq_one_letter_code
_entity_poly.pdbx_strand_id
1 'polypeptide(L)' 'MASKRHATKQAKPIALWCDESVKMLLRLGFRDMNERFTSARSSQMKKDVYIIIESHLSTVMQRKYDCNQVQSKLHQLR' A
#
# COMPACT_ATOMS: atom_id res chain seq x y z
N MET A 1 40.14 -15.92 -5.84
CA MET A 1 39.27 -14.81 -5.42
C MET A 1 37.90 -14.97 -6.08
N ALA A 2 36.83 -15.23 -5.32
CA ALA A 2 35.43 -14.99 -5.75
C ALA A 2 34.45 -15.31 -4.60
N SER A 3 34.41 -14.49 -3.55
CA SER A 3 33.32 -14.55 -2.57
C SER A 3 32.11 -13.82 -3.15
N LYS A 4 31.18 -14.58 -3.73
CA LYS A 4 29.84 -14.11 -4.11
C LYS A 4 29.15 -13.57 -2.86
N ARG A 5 29.01 -12.24 -2.79
CA ARG A 5 28.27 -11.55 -1.73
C ARG A 5 26.80 -11.97 -1.85
N HIS A 6 26.36 -12.87 -0.96
CA HIS A 6 24.94 -13.11 -0.74
C HIS A 6 24.35 -11.81 -0.21
N ALA A 7 23.72 -11.04 -1.10
CA ALA A 7 22.84 -9.96 -0.68
C ALA A 7 21.73 -10.63 0.13
N THR A 8 21.83 -10.54 1.46
CA THR A 8 20.72 -10.77 2.37
C THR A 8 19.64 -9.78 1.96
N LYS A 9 18.75 -10.20 1.06
CA LYS A 9 17.47 -9.54 0.85
C LYS A 9 16.78 -9.66 2.20
N GLN A 10 16.98 -8.66 3.08
CA GLN A 10 16.16 -8.46 4.26
C GLN A 10 14.73 -8.60 3.75
N ALA A 11 14.04 -9.64 4.22
CA ALA A 11 12.68 -9.91 3.83
C ALA A 11 11.90 -8.64 4.16
N LYS A 12 11.50 -7.88 3.13
CA LYS A 12 10.61 -6.74 3.33
C LYS A 12 9.43 -7.28 4.14
N PRO A 13 8.96 -6.56 5.18
CA PRO A 13 7.80 -6.99 5.94
C PRO A 13 6.72 -7.41 4.95
N ILE A 14 6.27 -8.66 5.01
CA ILE A 14 5.22 -9.14 4.12
C ILE A 14 3.93 -8.62 4.74
N ALA A 15 3.28 -7.67 4.07
CA ALA A 15 1.95 -7.25 4.48
C ALA A 15 1.03 -8.48 4.49
N LEU A 16 0.46 -8.77 5.66
CA LEU A 16 -0.53 -9.82 5.81
C LEU A 16 -1.87 -9.29 5.27
N TRP A 17 -2.15 -9.63 4.02
CA TRP A 17 -3.42 -9.33 3.36
C TRP A 17 -4.41 -10.45 3.67
N CYS A 18 -5.55 -10.09 4.25
CA CYS A 18 -6.72 -10.96 4.39
C CYS A 18 -7.86 -10.38 3.55
N ASP A 19 -8.91 -11.17 3.30
CA ASP A 19 -10.07 -10.72 2.52
C ASP A 19 -10.67 -9.41 3.04
N GLU A 20 -10.71 -9.23 4.37
CA GLU A 20 -11.18 -7.99 4.98
C GLU A 20 -10.26 -6.80 4.70
N SER A 21 -8.94 -6.97 4.79
CA SER A 21 -8.00 -5.87 4.50
C SER A 21 -7.99 -5.50 3.02
N VAL A 22 -8.16 -6.47 2.13
CA VAL A 22 -8.33 -6.23 0.69
C VAL A 22 -9.68 -5.54 0.39
N LYS A 23 -10.79 -5.99 0.99
CA LYS A 23 -12.09 -5.32 0.84
C LYS A 23 -12.05 -3.88 1.34
N MET A 24 -11.42 -3.63 2.48
CA MET A 24 -11.27 -2.28 3.01
C MET A 24 -10.39 -1.41 2.12
N LEU A 25 -9.27 -1.95 1.62
CA LEU A 25 -8.39 -1.29 0.67
C LEU A 25 -9.13 -0.90 -0.62
N LEU A 26 -9.94 -1.80 -1.16
CA LEU A 26 -10.76 -1.54 -2.34
C LEU A 26 -11.84 -0.49 -2.08
N ARG A 27 -12.51 -0.56 -0.92
CA ARG A 27 -13.52 0.43 -0.53
C ARG A 27 -12.91 1.83 -0.44
N LEU A 28 -11.79 1.96 0.27
CA LEU A 28 -11.07 3.22 0.41
C LEU A 28 -10.52 3.71 -0.93
N GLY A 29 -9.88 2.83 -1.72
CA GLY A 29 -9.22 3.19 -2.98
C GLY A 29 -10.20 3.52 -4.12
N PHE A 30 -11.28 2.77 -4.27
CA PHE A 30 -12.23 2.93 -5.39
C PHE A 30 -13.43 3.82 -5.08
N ARG A 31 -13.91 3.86 -3.82
CA ARG A 31 -15.13 4.61 -3.48
C ARG A 31 -14.81 5.98 -2.89
N ASP A 32 -14.01 6.02 -1.84
CA ASP A 32 -13.73 7.26 -1.10
C ASP A 32 -12.60 8.08 -1.72
N MET A 33 -11.58 7.43 -2.29
CA MET A 33 -10.37 8.09 -2.74
C MET A 33 -10.18 8.10 -4.25
N ASN A 34 -11.04 7.44 -5.03
CA ASN A 34 -10.92 7.43 -6.49
C ASN A 34 -11.15 8.82 -7.10
N GLU A 35 -12.12 9.59 -6.58
CA GLU A 35 -12.33 10.98 -6.99
C GLU A 35 -11.11 11.86 -6.64
N ARG A 36 -10.53 11.66 -5.45
CA ARG A 36 -9.29 12.34 -5.02
C ARG A 36 -8.08 11.93 -5.88
N PHE A 37 -7.95 10.65 -6.25
CA PHE A 37 -6.91 10.16 -7.16
C PHE A 37 -7.03 10.73 -8.56
N THR A 38 -8.27 10.83 -9.07
CA THR A 38 -8.56 11.36 -10.40
C THR A 38 -8.33 12.86 -10.45
N SER A 39 -8.64 13.56 -9.35
CA SER A 39 -8.39 15.00 -9.18
C SER A 39 -6.94 15.33 -8.82
N ALA A 40 -6.16 14.36 -8.34
CA ALA A 40 -4.76 14.54 -7.96
C ALA A 40 -3.87 14.72 -9.21
N ARG A 41 -3.57 15.99 -9.51
CA ARG A 41 -2.76 16.40 -10.66
C ARG A 41 -1.25 16.13 -10.48
N SER A 42 -0.79 16.01 -9.24
CA SER A 42 0.63 15.85 -8.89
C SER A 42 0.91 14.51 -8.23
N SER A 43 2.06 13.91 -8.54
CA SER A 43 2.52 12.64 -7.93
C SER A 43 2.60 12.69 -6.41
N GLN A 44 2.88 13.87 -5.84
CA GLN A 44 2.88 14.09 -4.39
C GLN A 44 1.48 13.89 -3.79
N MET A 45 0.44 14.48 -4.39
CA MET A 45 -0.95 14.32 -3.94
C MET A 45 -1.41 12.86 -4.00
N LYS A 46 -0.98 12.12 -5.02
CA LYS A 46 -1.25 10.67 -5.10
C LYS A 46 -0.60 9.92 -3.94
N LYS A 47 0.62 10.31 -3.55
CA LYS A 47 1.32 9.74 -2.39
C LYS A 47 0.60 10.05 -1.09
N ASP A 48 0.13 11.28 -0.89
CA ASP A 48 -0.67 11.66 0.27
C ASP A 48 -1.94 10.80 0.39
N VAL A 49 -2.61 10.51 -0.73
CA VAL A 49 -3.77 9.61 -0.72
C VAL A 49 -3.38 8.19 -0.28
N TYR A 50 -2.27 7.64 -0.76
CA TYR A 50 -1.79 6.33 -0.30
C TYR A 50 -1.42 6.32 1.19
N ILE A 51 -0.85 7.42 1.72
CA ILE A 51 -0.54 7.58 3.16
C ILE A 51 -1.83 7.59 3.99
N ILE A 52 -2.89 8.27 3.52
CA ILE A 52 -4.19 8.27 4.19
C ILE A 52 -4.78 6.86 4.22
N ILE A 53 -4.71 6.14 3.10
CA ILE A 53 -5.19 4.76 3.01
C ILE A 53 -4.39 3.84 3.93
N GLU A 54 -3.06 3.97 3.95
CA GLU A 54 -2.17 3.23 4.84
C GLU A 54 -2.55 3.44 6.31
N SER A 55 -2.70 4.70 6.74
CA SER A 55 -3.04 5.05 8.11
C SER A 55 -4.40 4.46 8.50
N HIS A 56 -5.42 4.65 7.66
CA HIS A 56 -6.76 4.14 7.93
C HIS A 56 -6.78 2.60 7.96
N LEU A 57 -6.14 1.95 6.99
CA LEU A 57 -6.04 0.50 6.95
C LEU A 57 -5.29 -0.05 8.17
N SER A 58 -4.23 0.63 8.59
CA SER A 58 -3.43 0.21 9.74
C SER A 58 -4.22 0.34 11.05
N THR A 59 -5.00 1.40 11.21
CA THR A 59 -5.90 1.58 12.36
C THR A 59 -6.99 0.52 12.40
N VAL A 60 -7.67 0.27 11.29
CA VAL A 60 -8.80 -0.67 11.24
C VAL A 60 -8.33 -2.11 11.43
N MET A 61 -7.22 -2.49 10.80
CA MET A 61 -6.69 -3.85 10.85
C MET A 61 -5.78 -4.09 12.06
N GLN A 62 -5.52 -3.06 12.87
CA GLN A 62 -4.59 -3.11 14.02
C GLN A 62 -3.22 -3.68 13.63
N ARG A 63 -2.76 -3.38 12.41
CA ARG A 63 -1.54 -3.93 11.78
C ARG A 63 -0.83 -2.83 11.02
N LYS A 64 0.50 -2.87 10.99
CA LYS A 64 1.27 -1.87 10.24
C LYS A 64 1.31 -2.23 8.76
N TYR A 65 0.75 -1.37 7.93
CA TYR A 65 0.95 -1.38 6.48
C TYR A 65 1.90 -0.26 6.08
N ASP A 66 2.59 -0.42 4.95
CA ASP A 66 3.43 0.60 4.35
C ASP A 66 2.76 1.16 3.09
N CYS A 67 2.90 2.47 2.85
CA CYS A 67 2.41 3.13 1.64
C CYS A 67 2.78 2.39 0.35
N ASN A 68 4.00 1.84 0.23
CA ASN A 68 4.41 1.11 -0.98
C ASN A 68 3.69 -0.23 -1.10
N GLN A 69 3.37 -0.89 0.02
CA GLN A 69 2.60 -2.14 0.01
C GLN A 69 1.17 -1.87 -0.40
N VAL A 70 0.55 -0.81 0.14
CA VAL A 70 -0.80 -0.34 -0.22
C VAL A 70 -0.87 0.00 -1.69
N GLN A 71 0.08 0.80 -2.19
CA GLN A 71 0.19 1.15 -3.60
C GLN A 71 0.35 -0.11 -4.48
N SER A 72 1.32 -0.96 -4.16
CA SER A 72 1.59 -2.18 -4.95
C SER A 72 0.37 -3.11 -4.97
N LYS A 73 -0.34 -3.24 -3.85
CA LYS A 73 -1.53 -4.07 -3.74
C LYS A 73 -2.70 -3.48 -4.53
N LEU A 74 -2.92 -2.16 -4.46
CA LEU A 74 -3.93 -1.49 -5.29
C LEU A 74 -3.65 -1.63 -6.79
N HIS A 75 -2.39 -1.55 -7.21
CA HIS A 75 -1.99 -1.79 -8.60
C HIS A 75 -2.21 -3.25 -9.03
N GLN A 76 -2.07 -4.23 -8.15
CA GLN A 76 -2.36 -5.65 -8.44
C GLN A 76 -3.86 -5.97 -8.49
N LEU A 77 -4.69 -5.16 -7.84
CA LEU A 77 -6.14 -5.34 -7.77
C LEU A 77 -6.90 -4.58 -8.87
N ARG A 78 -6.20 -3.73 -9.63
CA ARG A 78 -6.69 -3.08 -10.85
C ARG A 78 -6.47 -4.00 -12.05
#